data_AF-A0A971JPY8-F1
#
_entry.id   AF-A0A971JPY8-F1
#
_cell.length_a   1.000
_cell.length_b   1.000
_cell.length_c   1.000
_cell.angle_alpha   90.00
_cell.angle_beta   90.00
_cell.angle_gamma   90.00
#
_symmetry.space_group_name_H-M   'P 1'
#
loop_
_entity.id
_entity.type
_entity.pdbx_description
1 polymer ?
#
loop_
_entity_poly.entity_id
_entity_poly.type
_entity_poly.pdbx_seq_one_letter_code
_entity_poly.pdbx_strand_id
1 'polypeptide(L)'
;MNDDECQLVNFDKLSRQFAEQLSLTDQPVRFQQDLGLAFCFREPFRSFAMQLEVGQPLQLKNNELDASIAVQSCCLEPLGFLYATDATWLKLLFQFYQQTVSDTLSSEITIQAMVKHIQKCPCTNRPSDMRRRYPKVSLTLTIQLRHAWPLFTLLSVLHVRDHPADTKTLISQNPWLQPLQLQQQQYQTLGHDGFHLSSLVAQTWMMMTQFQKHETSQ
;
A
#
# COMPACT_ATOMS: atom_id res chain seq x y z
N MET A 1 -27.52 21.33 -16.17
CA MET A 1 -27.39 21.03 -14.73
C MET A 1 -27.32 19.52 -14.65
N ASN A 2 -26.11 18.97 -14.65
CA ASN A 2 -25.94 17.55 -14.39
C ASN A 2 -25.75 17.46 -12.87
N ASP A 3 -26.74 16.87 -12.22
CA ASP A 3 -26.66 16.43 -10.85
C ASP A 3 -25.58 15.32 -10.81
N ASP A 4 -24.35 15.71 -10.48
CA ASP A 4 -23.31 14.77 -10.05
C ASP A 4 -23.79 14.19 -8.71
N GLU A 5 -24.63 13.15 -8.80
CA GLU A 5 -24.86 12.23 -7.70
C GLU A 5 -23.50 11.66 -7.31
N CYS A 6 -22.89 12.29 -6.31
CA CYS A 6 -21.84 11.71 -5.50
C CYS A 6 -22.46 10.45 -4.86
N GLN A 7 -22.45 9.32 -5.58
CA GLN A 7 -22.94 8.05 -5.07
C GLN A 7 -22.04 7.69 -3.89
N LEU A 8 -22.53 7.98 -2.67
CA LEU A 8 -21.90 7.55 -1.44
C LEU A 8 -21.70 6.04 -1.52
N VAL A 9 -20.42 5.63 -1.59
CA VAL A 9 -20.04 4.22 -1.62
C VAL A 9 -20.59 3.56 -0.35
N ASN A 10 -21.45 2.55 -0.51
CA ASN A 10 -21.94 1.80 0.63
C ASN A 10 -20.92 0.71 1.01
N PHE A 11 -19.98 1.08 1.88
CA PHE A 11 -18.89 0.22 2.33
C PHE A 11 -19.38 -1.11 2.93
N ASP A 12 -20.41 -1.08 3.78
CA ASP A 12 -20.96 -2.29 4.41
C ASP A 12 -21.57 -3.25 3.39
N LYS A 13 -22.29 -2.73 2.39
CA LYS A 13 -22.86 -3.54 1.31
C LYS A 13 -21.77 -4.21 0.47
N LEU A 14 -20.74 -3.47 0.07
CA LEU A 14 -19.60 -4.04 -0.65
C LEU A 14 -18.88 -5.08 0.20
N SER A 15 -18.65 -4.81 1.49
CA SER A 15 -18.02 -5.77 2.41
C SER A 15 -18.74 -7.12 2.42
N ARG A 16 -20.08 -7.13 2.47
CA ARG A 16 -20.88 -8.37 2.40
C ARG A 16 -20.75 -9.08 1.05
N GLN A 17 -20.78 -8.34 -0.05
CA GLN A 17 -20.59 -8.93 -1.39
C GLN A 17 -19.22 -9.58 -1.56
N PHE A 18 -18.16 -8.97 -1.04
CA PHE A 18 -16.81 -9.55 -1.03
C PHE A 18 -16.73 -10.80 -0.15
N ALA A 19 -17.41 -10.79 1.00
CA ALA A 19 -17.48 -11.97 1.86
C ALA A 19 -18.20 -13.13 1.18
N GLU A 20 -19.35 -12.87 0.56
CA GLU A 20 -20.16 -13.88 -0.11
C GLU A 20 -19.49 -14.46 -1.37
N GLN A 21 -18.88 -13.59 -2.21
CA GLN A 21 -18.38 -14.01 -3.52
C GLN A 21 -16.91 -14.43 -3.51
N LEU A 22 -16.11 -13.87 -2.61
CA LEU A 22 -14.65 -14.05 -2.60
C LEU A 22 -14.12 -14.58 -1.26
N SER A 23 -15.02 -14.94 -0.32
CA SER A 23 -14.65 -15.43 1.01
C SER A 23 -13.75 -14.44 1.78
N LEU A 24 -13.89 -13.15 1.52
CA LEU A 24 -13.18 -12.10 2.27
C LEU A 24 -13.83 -11.91 3.65
N THR A 25 -13.06 -11.52 4.65
CA THR A 25 -13.62 -11.19 5.97
C THR A 25 -14.49 -9.94 5.92
N ASP A 26 -15.59 -9.95 6.66
CA ASP A 26 -16.47 -8.78 6.90
C ASP A 26 -16.08 -8.00 8.16
N GLN A 27 -15.16 -8.54 8.96
CA GLN A 27 -14.62 -7.92 10.16
C GLN A 27 -13.49 -6.91 9.83
N PRO A 28 -13.24 -5.93 10.72
CA PRO A 28 -12.07 -5.07 10.63
C PRO A 28 -10.77 -5.86 10.53
N VAL A 29 -9.85 -5.37 9.71
CA VAL A 29 -8.57 -6.03 9.45
C VAL A 29 -7.39 -5.15 9.80
N ARG A 30 -6.30 -5.82 10.19
CA ARG A 30 -4.97 -5.24 10.25
C ARG A 30 -4.19 -5.75 9.05
N PHE A 31 -3.67 -4.81 8.28
CA PHE A 31 -2.66 -5.06 7.26
C PHE A 31 -1.28 -4.69 7.79
N GLN A 32 -0.29 -5.54 7.55
CA GLN A 32 1.10 -5.30 7.89
C GLN A 32 2.00 -5.65 6.71
N GLN A 33 2.93 -4.74 6.37
CA GLN A 33 3.92 -4.97 5.32
C GLN A 33 5.24 -4.28 5.70
N ASP A 34 6.35 -4.97 5.44
CA ASP A 34 7.68 -4.38 5.58
C ASP A 34 8.09 -3.70 4.27
N LEU A 35 8.49 -2.43 4.36
CA LEU A 35 8.86 -1.59 3.22
C LEU A 35 10.31 -1.12 3.32
N GLY A 36 10.92 -0.85 2.18
CA GLY A 36 12.24 -0.21 2.09
C GLY A 36 12.13 1.28 1.74
N LEU A 37 13.08 2.09 2.23
CA LEU A 37 13.18 3.50 1.84
C LEU A 37 14.15 3.71 0.68
N ALA A 38 13.65 4.35 -0.38
CA ALA A 38 14.45 4.86 -1.46
C ALA A 38 15.17 6.17 -1.06
N PHE A 39 16.28 6.45 -1.73
CA PHE A 39 17.08 7.68 -1.60
C PHE A 39 17.71 7.98 -0.23
N CYS A 40 17.49 7.15 0.80
CA CYS A 40 18.07 7.32 2.14
C CYS A 40 19.61 7.29 2.20
N PHE A 41 20.30 6.97 1.11
CA PHE A 41 21.77 7.01 0.98
C PHE A 41 22.31 8.32 0.38
N ARG A 42 21.46 9.25 -0.06
CA ARG A 42 21.86 10.54 -0.62
C ARG A 42 21.68 11.65 0.39
N GLU A 43 22.55 12.66 0.38
CA GLU A 43 22.31 13.87 1.16
C GLU A 43 21.12 14.69 0.59
N PRO A 44 20.33 15.38 1.43
CA PRO A 44 20.47 15.44 2.90
C PRO A 44 19.85 14.24 3.65
N PHE A 45 19.09 13.39 2.95
CA PHE A 45 18.32 12.29 3.53
C PHE A 45 19.18 11.29 4.31
N ARG A 46 20.42 11.07 3.87
CA ARG A 46 21.40 10.20 4.52
C ARG A 46 21.70 10.65 5.94
N SER A 47 21.97 11.94 6.15
CA SER A 47 22.27 12.48 7.47
C SER A 47 21.10 12.23 8.43
N PHE A 48 19.87 12.41 7.98
CA PHE A 48 18.67 12.17 8.80
C PHE A 48 18.40 10.67 9.04
N ALA A 49 18.53 9.84 8.00
CA ALA A 49 18.33 8.40 8.10
C ALA A 49 19.34 7.73 9.06
N MET A 50 20.55 8.29 9.19
CA MET A 50 21.57 7.82 10.13
C MET A 50 21.25 8.10 11.61
N GLN A 51 20.36 9.07 11.88
CA GLN A 51 19.92 9.46 13.22
C GLN A 51 18.70 8.67 13.71
N LEU A 52 18.08 7.86 12.84
CA LEU A 52 16.92 7.06 13.21
C LEU A 52 17.26 5.97 14.23
N GLU A 53 16.23 5.59 14.99
CA GLU A 53 16.25 4.45 15.92
C GLU A 53 15.21 3.41 15.52
N VAL A 54 15.48 2.14 15.80
CA VAL A 54 14.51 1.05 15.58
C VAL A 54 13.32 1.23 16.54
N GLY A 55 12.11 1.07 16.01
CA GLY A 55 10.85 1.31 16.72
C GLY A 55 10.36 2.77 16.65
N GLN A 56 11.16 3.69 16.11
CA GLN A 56 10.78 5.09 16.00
C GLN A 56 9.56 5.25 15.06
N PRO A 57 8.51 6.00 15.47
CA PRO A 57 7.37 6.28 14.62
C PRO A 57 7.76 7.27 13.51
N LEU A 58 7.23 7.02 12.32
CA LEU A 58 7.42 7.83 11.12
C LEU A 58 6.08 8.30 10.58
N GLN A 59 6.10 9.45 9.89
CA GLN A 59 4.94 9.98 9.18
C GLN A 59 5.10 9.72 7.68
N LEU A 60 3.99 9.41 7.03
CA LEU A 60 3.90 9.31 5.58
C LEU A 60 3.24 10.57 5.06
N LYS A 61 3.93 11.28 4.17
CA LYS A 61 3.44 12.50 3.53
C LYS A 61 3.24 12.25 2.05
N ASN A 62 1.99 12.29 1.62
CA ASN A 62 1.64 12.27 0.20
C ASN A 62 2.07 13.59 -0.44
N ASN A 63 2.79 13.52 -1.56
CA ASN A 63 3.03 14.69 -2.38
C ASN A 63 1.84 14.84 -3.35
N GLU A 64 1.24 16.02 -3.39
CA GLU A 64 0.10 16.29 -4.28
C GLU A 64 0.57 16.45 -5.73
N LEU A 65 1.80 16.97 -5.93
CA LEU A 65 2.35 17.29 -7.25
C LEU A 65 2.89 16.08 -8.01
N ASP A 66 3.25 15.00 -7.32
CA ASP A 66 3.77 13.78 -7.94
C ASP A 66 3.23 12.52 -7.25
N ALA A 67 3.42 11.33 -7.83
CA ALA A 67 2.96 10.08 -7.24
C ALA A 67 3.85 9.55 -6.09
N SER A 68 4.66 10.41 -5.45
CA SER A 68 5.57 9.99 -4.39
C SER A 68 4.95 10.13 -3.00
N ILE A 69 5.41 9.24 -2.10
CA ILE A 69 5.11 9.31 -0.67
C ILE A 69 6.44 9.47 0.05
N ALA A 70 6.63 10.65 0.64
CA ALA A 70 7.79 10.95 1.48
C ALA A 70 7.59 10.32 2.86
N VAL A 71 8.68 9.86 3.45
CA VAL A 71 8.69 9.35 4.82
C VAL A 71 9.45 10.33 5.69
N GLN A 72 8.82 10.82 6.75
CA GLN A 72 9.33 11.91 7.58
C GLN A 72 9.46 11.47 9.03
N SER A 73 10.46 12.00 9.74
CA SER A 73 10.51 11.92 11.19
C SER A 73 9.62 13.00 11.82
N CYS A 74 9.51 13.01 13.14
CA CYS A 74 8.79 14.06 13.88
C CYS A 74 9.31 15.48 13.60
N CYS A 75 10.54 15.63 13.08
CA CYS A 75 11.12 16.92 12.69
C CYS A 75 10.65 17.43 11.32
N LEU A 76 9.70 16.74 10.66
CA LEU A 76 9.09 17.09 9.37
C LEU A 76 10.03 17.11 8.15
N GLU A 77 11.30 16.72 8.33
CA GLU A 77 12.23 16.56 7.23
C GLU A 77 12.09 15.17 6.58
N PRO A 78 12.09 15.08 5.23
CA PRO A 78 12.05 13.79 4.54
C PRO A 78 13.33 12.99 4.81
N LEU A 79 13.14 11.72 5.17
CA LEU A 79 14.19 10.70 5.36
C LEU A 79 14.46 9.92 4.07
N GLY A 80 13.56 10.04 3.11
CA GLY A 80 13.52 9.29 1.86
C GLY A 80 12.09 9.15 1.37
N PHE A 81 11.90 8.27 0.40
CA PHE A 81 10.61 8.04 -0.25
C PHE A 81 10.30 6.55 -0.28
N LEU A 82 9.02 6.20 -0.31
CA LEU A 82 8.62 4.83 -0.63
C LEU A 82 9.00 4.50 -2.08
N TYR A 83 9.28 3.23 -2.35
CA TYR A 83 9.45 2.76 -3.72
C TYR A 83 8.15 2.94 -4.51
N ALA A 84 8.25 3.12 -5.83
CA ALA A 84 7.12 3.49 -6.68
C ALA A 84 5.92 2.52 -6.56
N THR A 85 6.17 1.21 -6.49
CA THR A 85 5.12 0.20 -6.31
C THR A 85 4.35 0.45 -5.01
N ASP A 86 5.05 0.64 -3.90
CA ASP A 86 4.46 0.86 -2.58
C ASP A 86 3.73 2.21 -2.49
N ALA A 87 4.34 3.26 -3.06
CA ALA A 87 3.75 4.59 -3.10
C ALA A 87 2.44 4.60 -3.90
N THR A 88 2.38 3.88 -5.03
CA THR A 88 1.24 3.89 -5.95
C THR A 88 -0.02 3.34 -5.28
N TRP A 89 0.03 2.14 -4.73
CA TRP A 89 -1.17 1.54 -4.13
C TRP A 89 -1.60 2.29 -2.86
N LEU A 90 -0.64 2.77 -2.07
CA LEU A 90 -0.94 3.51 -0.86
C LEU A 90 -1.58 4.87 -1.18
N LYS A 91 -1.12 5.54 -2.23
CA LYS A 91 -1.74 6.79 -2.73
C LYS A 91 -3.17 6.55 -3.22
N LEU A 92 -3.40 5.48 -3.99
CA LEU A 92 -4.75 5.11 -4.43
C LEU A 92 -5.69 4.87 -3.25
N LEU A 93 -5.21 4.17 -2.22
CA LEU A 93 -5.97 3.92 -1.00
C LEU A 93 -6.32 5.23 -0.28
N PHE A 94 -5.34 6.12 -0.11
CA PHE A 94 -5.55 7.42 0.54
C PHE A 94 -6.55 8.29 -0.21
N GLN A 95 -6.37 8.45 -1.52
CA GLN A 95 -7.26 9.25 -2.35
C GLN A 95 -8.69 8.72 -2.28
N PHE A 96 -8.86 7.39 -2.37
CA PHE A 96 -10.17 6.77 -2.26
C PHE A 96 -10.88 7.10 -0.94
N TYR A 97 -10.19 6.98 0.20
CA TYR A 97 -10.78 7.30 1.51
C TYR A 97 -11.01 8.81 1.71
N GLN A 98 -10.11 9.68 1.21
CA GLN A 98 -10.28 11.13 1.28
C GLN A 98 -11.51 11.62 0.52
N GLN A 99 -11.80 11.00 -0.62
CA GLN A 99 -12.93 11.38 -1.47
C GLN A 99 -14.27 10.79 -1.00
N THR A 100 -14.24 9.63 -0.35
CA THR A 100 -15.47 8.91 0.04
C THR A 100 -15.89 9.15 1.50
N VAL A 101 -14.98 9.60 2.36
CA VAL A 101 -15.23 9.78 3.80
C VAL A 101 -15.07 11.25 4.18
N SER A 102 -16.16 12.01 4.06
CA SER A 102 -16.19 13.48 4.21
C SER A 102 -15.84 14.01 5.61
N ASP A 103 -16.01 13.23 6.69
CA ASP A 103 -15.85 13.77 8.07
C ASP A 103 -15.22 12.78 9.10
N THR A 104 -14.97 11.52 8.75
CA THR A 104 -14.57 10.47 9.71
C THR A 104 -13.49 9.51 9.16
N LEU A 105 -12.52 10.03 8.41
CA LEU A 105 -11.35 9.26 7.94
C LEU A 105 -10.71 8.40 9.05
N SER A 106 -10.68 8.90 10.28
CA SER A 106 -10.09 8.24 11.44
C SER A 106 -10.82 6.96 11.89
N SER A 107 -12.11 6.79 11.60
CA SER A 107 -12.83 5.56 11.96
C SER A 107 -12.72 4.46 10.90
N GLU A 108 -12.43 4.83 9.66
CA GLU A 108 -12.38 3.89 8.54
C GLU A 108 -10.97 3.36 8.26
N ILE A 109 -9.95 4.21 8.41
CA ILE A 109 -8.55 3.87 8.18
C ILE A 109 -7.62 4.52 9.20
N THR A 110 -6.72 3.73 9.78
CA THR A 110 -5.60 4.23 10.59
C THR A 110 -4.29 3.68 10.04
N ILE A 111 -3.30 4.55 9.83
CA ILE A 111 -2.00 4.18 9.28
C ILE A 111 -0.88 4.52 10.26
N GLN A 112 0.01 3.57 10.47
CA GLN A 112 1.20 3.72 11.30
C GLN A 112 2.42 3.18 10.56
N ALA A 113 3.50 3.96 10.54
CA ALA A 113 4.80 3.52 10.03
C ALA A 113 5.82 3.57 11.17
N MET A 114 6.61 2.50 11.32
CA MET A 114 7.65 2.42 12.34
C MET A 114 8.95 1.91 11.74
N VAL A 115 10.08 2.45 12.18
CA VAL A 115 11.40 1.95 11.76
C VAL A 115 11.55 0.51 12.23
N LYS A 116 11.79 -0.41 11.29
CA LYS A 116 12.04 -1.83 11.59
C LYS A 116 13.52 -2.12 11.74
N HIS A 117 14.32 -1.64 10.80
CA HIS A 117 15.75 -1.93 10.77
C HIS A 117 16.52 -0.85 10.02
N ILE A 118 17.75 -0.58 10.48
CA ILE A 118 18.65 0.39 9.87
C ILE A 118 20.01 -0.28 9.65
N GLN A 119 20.37 -0.47 8.38
CA GLN A 119 21.69 -0.94 8.00
C GLN A 119 22.59 0.25 7.66
N LYS A 120 23.45 0.65 8.60
CA LYS A 120 24.36 1.80 8.42
C LYS A 120 25.64 1.45 7.63
N CYS A 121 26.02 0.18 7.61
CA CYS A 121 27.24 -0.33 6.97
C CYS A 121 27.01 -1.76 6.43
N PRO A 122 27.90 -2.27 5.56
CA PRO A 122 27.80 -3.65 5.09
C PRO A 122 27.94 -4.65 6.24
N CYS A 123 27.11 -5.69 6.23
CA CYS A 123 27.17 -6.76 7.25
C CYS A 123 28.38 -7.70 7.07
N THR A 124 29.00 -7.68 5.89
CA THR A 124 30.18 -8.50 5.57
C THR A 124 31.22 -7.66 4.84
N ASN A 125 32.49 -8.05 4.95
CA ASN A 125 33.60 -7.41 4.22
C ASN A 125 33.72 -7.89 2.76
N ARG A 126 32.65 -8.50 2.20
CA ARG A 126 32.68 -8.93 0.80
C ARG A 126 32.73 -7.71 -0.13
N PRO A 127 33.55 -7.71 -1.19
CA PRO A 127 33.67 -6.57 -2.10
C PRO A 127 32.32 -6.14 -2.72
N SER A 128 31.41 -7.09 -2.95
CA SER A 128 30.06 -6.84 -3.46
C SER A 128 29.19 -6.04 -2.48
N ASP A 129 29.35 -6.26 -1.16
CA ASP A 129 28.55 -5.58 -0.14
C ASP A 129 29.09 -4.20 0.19
N MET A 130 30.40 -3.99 0.05
CA MET A 130 31.04 -2.68 0.24
C MET A 130 30.73 -1.69 -0.89
N ARG A 131 30.42 -2.16 -2.11
CA ARG A 131 30.00 -1.31 -3.23
C ARG A 131 28.55 -0.82 -3.14
N ARG A 132 27.75 -1.35 -2.20
CA ARG A 132 26.35 -0.96 -2.01
C ARG A 132 26.25 0.38 -1.31
N ARG A 133 25.13 1.07 -1.52
CA ARG A 133 24.84 2.37 -0.90
C ARG A 133 24.15 2.18 0.46
N TYR A 134 24.53 3.02 1.42
CA TYR A 134 24.06 2.99 2.80
C TYR A 134 23.74 4.43 3.30
N PRO A 135 22.86 4.61 4.30
CA PRO A 135 22.12 3.56 5.02
C PRO A 135 21.06 2.88 4.14
N LYS A 136 20.62 1.70 4.57
CA LYS A 136 19.36 1.10 4.11
C LYS A 136 18.40 1.09 5.29
N VAL A 137 17.24 1.69 5.12
CA VAL A 137 16.20 1.74 6.15
C VAL A 137 15.04 0.90 5.70
N SER A 138 14.57 0.02 6.57
CA SER A 138 13.28 -0.65 6.43
C SER A 138 12.32 -0.22 7.53
N LEU A 139 11.04 -0.19 7.19
CA LEU A 139 9.96 0.18 8.08
C LEU A 139 8.87 -0.89 8.05
N THR A 140 8.11 -0.98 9.11
CA THR A 140 6.86 -1.75 9.13
C THR A 140 5.71 -0.76 8.98
N LEU A 141 4.94 -0.94 7.92
CA LEU A 141 3.67 -0.26 7.70
C LEU A 141 2.56 -1.11 8.32
N THR A 142 1.76 -0.51 9.19
CA THR A 142 0.53 -1.10 9.72
C THR A 142 -0.65 -0.24 9.29
N ILE A 143 -1.64 -0.85 8.64
CA ILE A 143 -2.90 -0.20 8.26
C ILE A 143 -4.03 -0.95 8.95
N GLN A 144 -4.83 -0.25 9.73
CA GLN A 144 -6.08 -0.77 10.27
C GLN A 144 -7.21 -0.26 9.39
N LEU A 145 -8.05 -1.17 8.92
CA LEU A 145 -9.16 -0.89 8.02
C LEU A 145 -10.44 -1.46 8.63
N ARG A 146 -11.53 -0.69 8.62
CA ARG A 146 -12.84 -1.22 8.99
C ARG A 146 -13.30 -2.31 8.03
N HIS A 147 -12.99 -2.15 6.74
CA HIS A 147 -13.34 -3.09 5.69
C HIS A 147 -12.11 -3.52 4.90
N ALA A 148 -11.97 -4.83 4.66
CA ALA A 148 -10.84 -5.40 3.94
C ALA A 148 -10.88 -5.13 2.42
N TRP A 149 -12.08 -4.96 1.85
CA TRP A 149 -12.29 -4.94 0.41
C TRP A 149 -11.49 -3.86 -0.35
N PRO A 150 -11.29 -2.62 0.12
CA PRO A 150 -10.57 -1.61 -0.66
C PRO A 150 -9.13 -2.01 -0.90
N LEU A 151 -8.43 -2.44 0.16
CA LEU A 151 -7.05 -2.90 0.06
C LEU A 151 -6.97 -4.23 -0.70
N PHE A 152 -7.90 -5.16 -0.46
CA PHE A 152 -7.97 -6.41 -1.21
C PHE A 152 -8.08 -6.18 -2.72
N THR A 153 -8.93 -5.24 -3.15
CA THR A 153 -9.11 -4.89 -4.56
C THR A 153 -7.82 -4.34 -5.17
N LEU A 154 -7.15 -3.40 -4.50
CA LEU A 154 -5.87 -2.86 -4.97
C LEU A 154 -4.82 -3.97 -5.11
N LEU A 155 -4.69 -4.82 -4.08
CA LEU A 155 -3.70 -5.88 -4.08
C LEU A 155 -4.00 -6.94 -5.14
N SER A 156 -5.29 -7.26 -5.35
CA SER A 156 -5.75 -8.21 -6.37
C SER A 156 -5.44 -7.78 -7.79
N VAL A 157 -5.38 -6.47 -8.07
CA VAL A 157 -5.03 -5.97 -9.40
C VAL A 157 -3.52 -5.84 -9.55
N LEU A 158 -2.84 -5.26 -8.55
CA LEU A 158 -1.43 -4.88 -8.65
C LEU A 158 -0.48 -6.06 -8.44
N HIS A 159 -0.85 -7.02 -7.60
CA HIS A 159 0.02 -8.14 -7.22
C HIS A 159 -0.38 -9.47 -7.87
N VAL A 160 -1.35 -9.53 -8.80
CA VAL A 160 -1.75 -10.81 -9.44
C VAL A 160 -0.60 -11.49 -10.20
N ARG A 161 0.36 -10.70 -10.67
CA ARG A 161 1.54 -11.16 -11.44
C ARG A 161 2.78 -11.39 -10.58
N ASP A 162 2.69 -11.11 -9.28
CA ASP A 162 3.84 -11.20 -8.40
C ASP A 162 4.33 -12.64 -8.26
N HIS A 163 5.61 -12.75 -7.93
CA HIS A 163 6.21 -14.05 -7.67
C HIS A 163 5.59 -14.67 -6.40
N PRO A 164 5.18 -15.96 -6.41
CA PRO A 164 4.44 -16.56 -5.29
C PRO A 164 5.20 -16.57 -3.96
N ALA A 165 6.54 -16.49 -3.98
CA ALA A 165 7.34 -16.34 -2.77
C ALA A 165 7.09 -15.01 -2.03
N ASP A 166 6.92 -13.91 -2.77
CA ASP A 166 6.70 -12.58 -2.20
C ASP A 166 5.31 -12.51 -1.57
N THR A 167 4.31 -13.06 -2.27
CA THR A 167 2.93 -13.11 -1.78
C THR A 167 2.76 -14.04 -0.58
N LYS A 168 3.52 -15.15 -0.51
CA LYS A 168 3.50 -16.02 0.67
C LYS A 168 3.91 -15.28 1.95
N THR A 169 4.92 -14.41 1.85
CA THR A 169 5.35 -13.59 2.99
C THR A 169 4.25 -12.60 3.37
N LEU A 170 3.66 -11.91 2.39
CA LEU A 170 2.56 -10.99 2.61
C LEU A 170 1.35 -11.66 3.27
N ILE A 171 0.93 -12.83 2.79
CA ILE A 171 -0.20 -13.59 3.36
C ILE A 171 0.12 -14.11 4.75
N SER A 172 1.36 -14.50 5.05
CA SER A 172 1.74 -14.94 6.40
C SER A 172 1.57 -13.82 7.43
N GLN A 173 1.80 -12.57 7.03
CA GLN A 173 1.57 -11.38 7.86
C GLN A 173 0.10 -10.95 7.85
N ASN A 174 -0.67 -11.37 6.84
CA ASN A 174 -2.05 -10.94 6.59
C ASN A 174 -2.94 -12.13 6.18
N PRO A 175 -3.35 -13.01 7.11
CA PRO A 175 -4.07 -14.24 6.76
C PRO A 175 -5.41 -14.03 6.06
N TRP A 176 -6.02 -12.86 6.20
CA TRP A 176 -7.26 -12.52 5.49
C TRP A 176 -7.06 -12.33 3.97
N LEU A 177 -5.81 -12.26 3.49
CA LEU A 177 -5.46 -12.21 2.06
C LEU A 177 -5.38 -13.59 1.39
N GLN A 178 -5.73 -14.69 2.06
CA GLN A 178 -5.74 -16.03 1.46
C GLN A 178 -6.47 -16.12 0.10
N PRO A 179 -7.59 -15.42 -0.14
CA PRO A 179 -8.24 -15.42 -1.47
C PRO A 179 -7.34 -14.89 -2.60
N LEU A 180 -6.38 -14.00 -2.31
CA LEU A 180 -5.41 -13.50 -3.29
C LEU A 180 -4.51 -14.61 -3.81
N GLN A 181 -4.15 -15.57 -2.95
CA GLN A 181 -3.32 -16.72 -3.34
C GLN A 181 -4.03 -17.59 -4.38
N LEU A 182 -5.32 -17.84 -4.18
CA LEU A 182 -6.14 -18.62 -5.10
C LEU A 182 -6.21 -17.91 -6.47
N GLN A 183 -6.39 -16.58 -6.46
CA GLN A 183 -6.41 -15.79 -7.67
C GLN A 183 -5.07 -15.83 -8.43
N GLN A 184 -3.94 -15.76 -7.73
CA GLN A 184 -2.62 -15.90 -8.36
C GLN A 184 -2.38 -17.30 -8.92
N GLN A 185 -2.80 -18.35 -8.20
CA GLN A 185 -2.71 -19.73 -8.70
C GLN A 185 -3.53 -19.91 -9.98
N GLN A 186 -4.73 -19.31 -10.04
CA GLN A 186 -5.54 -19.29 -11.26
C GLN A 186 -4.82 -18.55 -12.39
N TYR A 187 -4.24 -17.37 -12.12
CA TYR A 187 -3.47 -16.62 -13.13
C TYR A 187 -2.28 -17.42 -13.68
N GLN A 188 -1.53 -18.09 -12.80
CA GLN A 188 -0.39 -18.94 -13.19
C GLN A 188 -0.82 -20.14 -14.02
N THR A 189 -2.00 -20.71 -13.72
CA THR A 189 -2.52 -21.90 -14.42
C THR A 189 -3.14 -21.56 -15.77
N LEU A 190 -3.93 -20.48 -15.84
CA LEU A 190 -4.69 -20.08 -17.03
C LEU A 190 -3.87 -19.18 -17.97
N GLY A 191 -2.80 -18.58 -17.48
CA GLY A 191 -1.99 -17.61 -18.22
C GLY A 191 -2.69 -16.27 -18.42
N HIS A 192 -2.01 -15.35 -19.12
CA HIS A 192 -2.50 -13.98 -19.29
C HIS A 192 -3.85 -13.91 -20.00
N ASP A 193 -4.03 -14.70 -21.07
CA ASP A 193 -5.21 -14.59 -21.95
C ASP A 193 -6.43 -15.34 -21.41
N GLY A 194 -6.21 -16.36 -20.55
CA GLY A 194 -7.28 -17.16 -19.95
C GLY A 194 -7.75 -16.67 -18.58
N PHE A 195 -6.99 -15.77 -17.94
CA PHE A 195 -7.33 -15.26 -16.62
C PHE A 195 -8.30 -14.08 -16.69
N HIS A 196 -9.36 -14.16 -15.91
CA HIS A 196 -10.31 -13.07 -15.70
C HIS A 196 -10.39 -12.72 -14.22
N LEU A 197 -10.25 -11.43 -13.92
CA LEU A 197 -10.59 -10.91 -12.59
C LEU A 197 -12.08 -11.05 -12.34
N SER A 198 -12.45 -11.32 -11.09
CA SER A 198 -13.85 -11.27 -10.65
C SER A 198 -14.47 -9.92 -11.04
N SER A 199 -15.70 -9.96 -11.56
CA SER A 199 -16.43 -8.76 -11.95
C SER A 199 -16.56 -7.76 -10.79
N LEU A 200 -16.71 -8.26 -9.57
CA LEU A 200 -16.76 -7.44 -8.36
C LEU A 200 -15.44 -6.69 -8.11
N VAL A 201 -14.30 -7.36 -8.28
CA VAL A 201 -12.96 -6.74 -8.14
C VAL A 201 -12.73 -5.74 -9.26
N ALA A 202 -13.08 -6.08 -10.51
CA ALA A 202 -12.93 -5.18 -11.65
C ALA A 202 -13.79 -3.91 -11.50
N GLN A 203 -15.06 -4.05 -11.10
CA GLN A 203 -15.96 -2.91 -10.89
C GLN A 203 -15.49 -2.01 -9.74
N THR A 204 -15.07 -2.59 -8.62
CA THR A 204 -14.54 -1.80 -7.49
C THR A 204 -13.20 -1.15 -7.82
N TRP A 205 -12.33 -1.79 -8.59
CA TRP A 205 -11.11 -1.17 -9.11
C TRP A 205 -11.42 0.05 -9.97
N MET A 206 -12.36 -0.08 -10.90
CA MET A 206 -12.80 1.05 -11.73
C MET A 206 -13.36 2.16 -10.85
N MET A 207 -14.22 1.85 -9.88
CA MET A 207 -14.71 2.82 -8.90
C MET A 207 -13.57 3.51 -8.16
N MET A 208 -12.57 2.78 -7.63
CA MET A 208 -11.46 3.38 -6.87
C MET A 208 -10.53 4.26 -7.72
N THR A 209 -10.47 4.05 -9.04
CA THR A 209 -9.52 4.73 -9.94
C THR A 209 -10.15 5.74 -10.90
N GLN A 210 -11.45 5.64 -11.21
CA GLN A 210 -12.14 6.52 -12.17
C GLN A 210 -12.22 7.97 -11.72
N PHE A 211 -12.22 8.23 -10.41
CA PHE A 211 -12.29 9.57 -9.84
C PHE A 211 -11.01 10.41 -10.05
N GLN A 212 -9.95 9.84 -10.64
CA GLN A 212 -8.71 10.57 -10.96
C GLN A 212 -8.81 11.46 -12.22
N LYS A 213 -9.89 11.37 -13.01
CA LYS A 213 -9.99 12.11 -14.29
C LYS A 213 -10.50 13.55 -14.20
N HIS A 214 -10.99 14.01 -13.04
CA HIS A 214 -11.60 15.34 -12.93
C HIS A 214 -10.66 16.49 -12.57
N GLU A 215 -9.39 16.23 -12.24
CA GLU A 215 -8.45 17.28 -11.81
C GLU A 215 -7.54 17.82 -12.93
N THR A 216 -7.57 17.26 -14.15
CA THR A 216 -6.73 17.72 -15.28
C THR A 216 -7.49 18.49 -16.35
N SER A 217 -8.60 19.14 -16.00
CA SER A 217 -9.36 20.01 -16.92
C SER A 217 -9.58 21.38 -16.31
N GLN A 218 -8.50 22.14 -16.15
CA GLN A 218 -8.51 23.60 -16.09
C GLN A 218 -7.34 24.15 -16.91
#